data_AF-A0A3C7W201-F1
#
_entry.id   AF-A0A3C7W201-F1
#
_cell.length_a   1.000
_cell.length_b   1.000
_cell.length_c   1.000
_cell.angle_alpha   90.00
_cell.angle_beta   90.00
_cell.angle_gamma   90.00
#
_symmetry.space_group_name_H-M   'P 1'
#
loop_
_entity.id
_entity.type
_entity.pdbx_description
1 polymer ?
#
loop_
_entity_poly.entity_id
_entity_poly.type
_entity_poly.pdbx_seq_one_letter_code
_entity_poly.pdbx_strand_id
1 'polypeptide(L)'
;MVHNAPLVFLPLIAVHLLFFSSLTIGLAHWRSRRAGAGGEAAGGTVNRAFLRYALPLMFIPKLIGVAGVITLPADIVSGFIFALVSIYAVSYILDRPFQVRGGRLDPWLLMLGGYVSGTSLIAAPLVVPVAASRMPKEQVRDTLFVLWFLLVAVKLIAFVIGGVDLQWQHHLWLLPCAAAGHLLGLRFHAYTLRAETKVFFRVLGVGLLAVSLAGLLRLAVA
;
A
#
# COMPACT_ATOMS: atom_id res chain seq x y z
N MET A 1 23.90 -7.49 -12.54
CA MET A 1 23.99 -6.33 -11.63
C MET A 1 22.59 -5.79 -11.41
N VAL A 2 22.04 -5.87 -10.20
CA VAL A 2 20.72 -5.27 -9.91
C VAL A 2 20.88 -3.76 -9.94
N HIS A 3 20.25 -3.08 -10.89
CA HIS A 3 20.27 -1.62 -10.96
C HIS A 3 19.53 -1.05 -9.76
N ASN A 4 20.26 -0.46 -8.80
CA ASN A 4 19.69 0.24 -7.64
C ASN A 4 19.33 1.68 -8.02
N ALA A 5 18.42 1.84 -8.99
CA ALA A 5 17.89 3.13 -9.38
C ALA A 5 16.38 3.16 -9.05
N PRO A 6 15.98 3.50 -7.81
CA PRO A 6 14.57 3.53 -7.41
C PRO A 6 13.72 4.37 -8.37
N LEU A 7 14.27 5.46 -8.89
CA LEU A 7 13.61 6.36 -9.83
C LEU A 7 13.22 5.71 -11.16
N VAL A 8 13.84 4.58 -11.55
CA VAL A 8 13.47 3.81 -12.75
C VAL A 8 12.24 2.93 -12.47
N PHE A 9 12.19 2.28 -11.31
CA PHE A 9 11.13 1.33 -10.98
C PHE A 9 9.88 1.99 -10.39
N LEU A 10 10.05 3.09 -9.64
CA LEU A 10 8.95 3.76 -8.95
C LEU A 10 7.86 4.30 -9.90
N PRO A 11 8.18 4.97 -11.03
CA PRO A 11 7.18 5.38 -12.01
C PRO A 11 6.42 4.19 -12.59
N LEU A 12 7.16 3.12 -12.90
CA LEU A 12 6.58 1.91 -13.47
C LEU A 12 5.57 1.26 -12.53
N ILE A 13 5.94 1.07 -11.26
CA ILE A 13 5.06 0.51 -10.23
C ILE A 13 3.85 1.43 -10.01
N ALA A 14 4.05 2.75 -9.97
CA ALA A 14 2.98 3.71 -9.73
C ALA A 14 1.90 3.69 -10.83
N VAL A 15 2.28 3.68 -12.11
CA VAL A 15 1.32 3.65 -13.22
C VAL A 15 0.55 2.34 -13.26
N HIS A 16 1.21 1.19 -13.08
CA HIS A 16 0.51 -0.10 -13.03
C HIS A 16 -0.46 -0.15 -11.84
N LEU A 17 -0.06 0.34 -10.66
CA LEU A 17 -0.96 0.46 -9.51
C LEU A 17 -2.20 1.30 -9.82
N LEU A 18 -2.03 2.47 -10.45
CA LEU A 18 -3.16 3.33 -10.83
C LEU A 18 -4.05 2.66 -11.89
N PHE A 19 -3.46 1.97 -12.87
CA PHE A 19 -4.21 1.25 -13.90
C PHE A 19 -5.05 0.11 -13.29
N PHE A 20 -4.45 -0.79 -12.49
CA PHE A 20 -5.19 -1.91 -11.91
C PHE A 20 -6.15 -1.49 -10.79
N SER A 21 -5.81 -0.45 -10.03
CA SER A 21 -6.72 0.12 -9.03
C SER A 21 -7.94 0.74 -9.72
N SER A 22 -7.74 1.50 -10.80
CA SER A 22 -8.86 2.09 -11.55
C SER A 22 -9.72 1.02 -12.22
N LEU A 23 -9.11 -0.04 -12.78
CA LEU A 23 -9.83 -1.19 -13.33
C LEU A 23 -10.70 -1.89 -12.27
N THR A 24 -10.15 -2.09 -11.06
CA THR A 24 -10.88 -2.74 -9.96
C THR A 24 -12.08 -1.89 -9.51
N ILE A 25 -11.87 -0.59 -9.33
CA ILE A 25 -12.94 0.37 -8.96
C ILE A 25 -13.99 0.48 -10.08
N GLY A 26 -13.55 0.56 -11.33
CA GLY A 26 -14.42 0.66 -12.51
C GLY A 26 -15.27 -0.58 -12.74
N LEU A 27 -14.68 -1.77 -12.60
CA LEU A 27 -15.40 -3.04 -12.72
C LEU A 27 -16.41 -3.22 -11.58
N ALA A 28 -16.06 -2.81 -10.35
CA ALA A 28 -16.99 -2.81 -9.23
C ALA A 28 -18.21 -1.90 -9.50
N HIS A 29 -17.97 -0.70 -10.05
CA HIS A 29 -19.01 0.26 -10.40
C HIS A 29 -19.87 -0.18 -11.60
N TRP A 30 -19.29 -0.89 -12.57
CA TRP A 30 -20.04 -1.44 -13.70
C TRP A 30 -20.94 -2.62 -13.29
N ARG A 31 -20.44 -3.52 -12.43
CA ARG A 31 -21.23 -4.64 -11.90
C ARG A 31 -22.41 -4.17 -11.06
N SER A 32 -22.23 -3.14 -10.24
CA SER A 32 -23.33 -2.58 -9.43
C SER A 32 -24.42 -1.92 -10.27
N ARG A 33 -24.05 -1.20 -11.33
CA ARG A 33 -25.01 -0.62 -12.28
C ARG A 33 -25.81 -1.68 -13.04
N ARG A 34 -25.19 -2.83 -13.36
CA ARG A 34 -25.84 -3.94 -14.08
C ARG A 34 -26.78 -4.77 -13.20
N ALA A 35 -26.60 -4.76 -11.88
CA ALA A 35 -27.41 -5.54 -10.94
C ALA A 35 -28.74 -4.87 -10.55
N GLY A 36 -29.12 -3.73 -11.14
CA GLY A 36 -30.41 -3.09 -10.89
C GLY A 36 -30.63 -2.57 -9.45
N ALA A 37 -29.60 -2.61 -8.60
CA ALA A 37 -29.65 -2.03 -7.26
C ALA A 37 -29.45 -0.52 -7.38
N GLY A 38 -30.53 0.24 -7.26
CA GLY A 38 -30.50 1.70 -7.20
C GLY A 38 -29.46 2.21 -6.18
N GLY A 39 -28.68 3.20 -6.60
CA GLY A 39 -28.09 4.23 -5.73
C GLY A 39 -26.98 3.87 -4.73
N GLU A 40 -26.86 2.66 -4.19
CA GLU A 40 -26.14 2.48 -2.90
C GLU A 40 -24.85 1.64 -2.93
N ALA A 41 -24.54 0.93 -4.02
CA ALA A 41 -23.37 0.06 -4.07
C ALA A 41 -22.02 0.78 -4.31
N ALA A 42 -22.02 2.11 -4.57
CA ALA A 42 -20.82 2.95 -4.49
C ALA A 42 -20.67 3.68 -3.14
N GLY A 43 -21.66 3.54 -2.26
CA GLY A 43 -21.67 4.05 -0.88
C GLY A 43 -21.45 2.97 0.19
N GLY A 44 -21.65 1.68 -0.14
CA GLY A 44 -21.63 0.58 0.83
C GLY A 44 -20.30 -0.11 1.11
N THR A 45 -19.30 -0.06 0.22
CA THR A 45 -17.99 -0.75 0.45
C THR A 45 -16.82 0.19 0.73
N VAL A 46 -16.90 1.46 0.35
CA VAL A 46 -15.84 2.46 0.62
C VAL A 46 -16.24 3.32 1.80
N ASN A 47 -15.44 3.28 2.87
CA ASN A 47 -15.66 4.10 4.05
C ASN A 47 -15.20 5.54 3.81
N ARG A 48 -16.14 6.39 3.36
CA ARG A 48 -15.86 7.80 3.07
C ARG A 48 -15.51 8.61 4.33
N ALA A 49 -16.01 8.22 5.50
CA ALA A 49 -15.68 8.88 6.76
C ALA A 49 -14.20 8.68 7.09
N PHE A 50 -13.69 7.44 6.96
CA PHE A 50 -12.27 7.15 7.09
C PHE A 50 -11.45 7.90 6.05
N LEU A 51 -11.88 7.93 4.79
CA LEU A 51 -11.15 8.61 3.72
C LEU A 51 -11.03 10.12 3.99
N ARG A 52 -12.10 10.79 4.44
CA ARG A 52 -12.09 12.21 4.83
C ARG A 52 -11.21 12.49 6.05
N TYR A 53 -11.07 11.52 6.94
CA TYR A 53 -10.18 11.62 8.10
C TYR A 53 -8.70 11.39 7.72
N ALA A 54 -8.42 10.34 6.95
CA ALA A 54 -7.06 9.90 6.64
C ALA A 54 -6.39 10.74 5.55
N LEU A 55 -7.12 11.15 4.49
CA LEU A 55 -6.55 11.94 3.39
C LEU A 55 -5.83 13.21 3.85
N PRO A 56 -6.49 14.17 4.54
CA PRO A 56 -5.83 15.42 4.89
C PRO A 56 -4.63 15.20 5.82
N LEU A 57 -4.74 14.19 6.70
CA LEU A 57 -3.71 13.84 7.65
C LEU A 57 -2.47 13.21 6.99
N MET A 58 -2.67 12.45 5.91
CA MET A 58 -1.59 11.85 5.12
C MET A 58 -1.05 12.78 4.04
N PHE A 59 -1.86 13.72 3.54
CA PHE A 59 -1.51 14.55 2.39
C PHE A 59 -0.33 15.49 2.67
N ILE A 60 -0.36 16.22 3.79
CA ILE A 60 0.72 17.15 4.16
C ILE A 60 2.05 16.39 4.36
N PRO A 61 2.12 15.34 5.19
CA PRO A 61 3.35 14.55 5.35
C PRO A 61 3.83 13.93 4.05
N LYS A 62 2.89 13.53 3.17
CA LYS A 62 3.23 12.98 1.86
C LYS A 62 3.92 14.00 0.97
N LEU A 63 3.41 15.23 0.89
CA LEU A 63 4.05 16.28 0.10
C LEU A 63 5.44 16.60 0.63
N ILE A 64 5.64 16.62 1.95
CA ILE A 64 6.96 16.79 2.56
C ILE A 64 7.89 15.64 2.17
N GLY A 65 7.41 14.40 2.23
CA GLY A 65 8.18 13.22 1.82
C GLY A 65 8.51 13.18 0.33
N VAL A 66 7.64 13.73 -0.53
CA VAL A 66 7.87 13.87 -1.98
C VAL A 66 8.84 15.01 -2.29
N ALA A 67 8.69 16.15 -1.62
CA ALA A 67 9.53 17.33 -1.79
C ALA A 67 10.95 17.15 -1.21
N GLY A 68 11.16 16.13 -0.37
CA GLY A 68 12.48 15.79 0.16
C GLY A 68 13.07 16.84 1.11
N VAL A 69 12.28 17.81 1.58
CA VAL A 69 12.77 18.94 2.41
C VAL A 69 13.32 18.49 3.78
N ILE A 70 13.09 17.23 4.16
CA ILE A 70 13.83 16.55 5.22
C ILE A 70 14.30 15.21 4.62
N THR A 71 15.44 15.16 3.94
CA THR A 71 16.00 13.89 3.45
C THR A 71 16.51 13.08 4.64
N LEU A 72 15.66 12.23 5.23
CA LEU A 72 16.16 11.15 6.06
C LEU A 72 17.08 10.28 5.18
N PRO A 73 18.30 9.94 5.64
CA PRO A 73 19.19 9.02 4.95
C PRO A 73 18.45 7.76 4.52
N ALA A 74 18.71 7.30 3.29
CA ALA A 74 18.03 6.13 2.71
C ALA A 74 18.18 4.88 3.59
N ASP A 75 19.30 4.76 4.31
CA ASP A 75 19.58 3.68 5.24
C ASP A 75 18.66 3.71 6.47
N ILE A 76 18.34 4.91 6.98
CA ILE A 76 17.40 5.07 8.10
C ILE A 76 15.98 4.71 7.66
N VAL A 77 15.55 5.16 6.47
CA VAL A 77 14.22 4.83 5.93
C VAL A 77 14.10 3.32 5.68
N SER A 78 15.12 2.72 5.06
CA SER A 78 15.13 1.28 4.75
C SER A 78 15.20 0.44 6.04
N GLY A 79 16.05 0.82 6.99
CA GLY A 79 16.15 0.19 8.30
C GLY A 79 14.84 0.28 9.08
N PHE A 80 14.18 1.44 9.07
CA PHE A 80 12.86 1.62 9.66
C PHE A 80 11.80 0.71 9.00
N ILE A 81 11.77 0.63 7.67
CA ILE A 81 10.84 -0.25 6.94
C ILE A 81 11.10 -1.72 7.30
N PHE A 82 12.35 -2.18 7.30
CA PHE A 82 12.64 -3.56 7.65
C PHE A 82 12.32 -3.88 9.11
N ALA A 83 12.59 -2.97 10.04
CA ALA A 83 12.20 -3.14 11.44
C ALA A 83 10.67 -3.25 11.57
N LEU A 84 9.93 -2.36 10.91
CA LEU A 84 8.47 -2.39 10.92
C LEU A 84 7.92 -3.69 10.32
N VAL A 85 8.42 -4.12 9.16
CA VAL A 85 8.02 -5.38 8.51
C VAL A 85 8.36 -6.58 9.41
N SER A 86 9.48 -6.56 10.11
CA SER A 86 9.84 -7.62 11.08
C SER A 86 8.83 -7.72 12.21
N ILE A 87 8.40 -6.58 12.78
CA ILE A 87 7.37 -6.54 13.82
C ILE A 87 6.06 -7.14 13.31
N TYR A 88 5.65 -6.81 12.08
CA TYR A 88 4.45 -7.40 11.44
C TYR A 88 4.59 -8.90 11.21
N ALA A 89 5.76 -9.32 10.75
CA ALA A 89 6.06 -10.71 10.48
C ALA A 89 5.95 -11.55 11.75
N VAL A 90 6.51 -11.08 12.87
CA VAL A 90 6.37 -11.71 14.19
C VAL A 90 4.90 -11.76 14.62
N SER A 91 4.17 -10.67 14.43
CA SER A 91 2.73 -10.58 14.74
C SER A 91 1.89 -11.61 13.95
N TYR A 92 2.23 -11.86 12.69
CA TYR A 92 1.61 -12.92 11.88
C TYR A 92 2.02 -14.33 12.32
N ILE A 93 3.27 -14.53 12.73
CA ILE A 93 3.74 -15.84 13.24
C ILE A 93 3.05 -16.21 14.56
N LEU A 94 2.77 -15.21 15.41
CA LEU A 94 2.14 -15.36 16.71
C LEU A 94 0.60 -15.37 16.65
N ASP A 95 0.00 -15.37 15.46
CA ASP A 95 -1.47 -15.30 15.25
C ASP A 95 -2.15 -14.10 15.96
N ARG A 96 -1.38 -13.04 16.28
CA ARG A 96 -1.87 -11.83 16.94
C ARG A 96 -1.62 -10.62 16.06
N PRO A 97 -2.44 -10.39 15.01
CA PRO A 97 -2.28 -9.24 14.14
C PRO A 97 -2.31 -7.96 14.96
N PHE A 98 -1.33 -7.07 14.74
CA PHE A 98 -1.23 -5.78 15.42
C PHE A 98 -2.54 -5.01 15.27
N GLN A 99 -3.26 -4.83 16.38
CA GLN A 99 -4.44 -3.99 16.46
C GLN A 99 -4.10 -2.73 17.23
N VAL A 100 -4.30 -1.57 16.61
CA VAL A 100 -4.16 -0.29 17.29
C VAL A 100 -5.39 -0.10 18.17
N ARG A 101 -5.28 -0.54 19.43
CA ARG A 101 -6.33 -0.39 20.44
C ARG A 101 -6.31 1.04 21.00
N GLY A 102 -7.44 1.75 20.91
CA GLY A 102 -7.66 3.02 21.61
C GLY A 102 -7.49 4.30 20.78
N GLY A 103 -7.27 4.22 19.46
CA GLY A 103 -7.41 5.34 18.52
C GLY A 103 -6.43 6.52 18.65
N ARG A 104 -5.62 6.58 19.72
CA ARG A 104 -4.69 7.67 20.01
C ARG A 104 -3.45 7.69 19.11
N LEU A 105 -3.03 6.52 18.62
CA LEU A 105 -1.88 6.40 17.72
C LEU A 105 -2.26 6.52 16.24
N ASP A 106 -3.55 6.53 15.93
CA ASP A 106 -4.06 6.57 14.56
C ASP A 106 -3.54 7.80 13.79
N PRO A 107 -3.55 9.03 14.35
CA PRO A 107 -3.02 10.18 13.64
C PRO A 107 -1.52 10.05 13.35
N TRP A 108 -0.76 9.55 14.32
CA TRP A 108 0.69 9.39 14.22
C TRP A 108 1.07 8.35 13.17
N LEU A 109 0.39 7.21 13.15
CA LEU A 109 0.61 6.15 12.17
C LEU A 109 0.23 6.60 10.76
N LEU A 110 -0.87 7.35 10.61
CA LEU A 110 -1.27 7.90 9.31
C LEU A 110 -0.27 8.97 8.84
N MET A 111 0.16 9.89 9.69
CA MET A 111 1.15 10.91 9.32
C MET A 111 2.49 10.27 8.92
N LEU A 112 2.98 9.32 9.72
CA LEU A 112 4.20 8.58 9.42
C LEU A 112 4.06 7.77 8.13
N GLY A 113 2.90 7.13 7.94
CA GLY A 113 2.55 6.41 6.71
C GLY A 113 2.53 7.32 5.49
N GLY A 114 2.01 8.55 5.62
CA GLY A 114 2.01 9.57 4.57
C GLY A 114 3.44 9.96 4.17
N TYR A 115 4.29 10.22 5.16
CA TYR A 115 5.69 10.58 4.93
C TYR A 115 6.49 9.44 4.26
N VAL A 116 6.44 8.22 4.82
CA VAL A 116 7.14 7.04 4.26
C VAL A 116 6.57 6.66 2.87
N SER A 117 5.28 6.88 2.64
CA SER A 117 4.68 6.73 1.30
C SER A 117 5.25 7.76 0.31
N GLY A 118 5.46 9.00 0.77
CA GLY A 118 6.07 10.07 0.00
C GLY A 118 7.49 9.72 -0.46
N THR A 119 8.31 9.16 0.44
CA THR A 119 9.70 8.77 0.14
C THR A 119 9.80 7.46 -0.66
N SER A 120 9.19 6.36 -0.19
CA SER A 120 9.48 5.00 -0.70
C SER A 120 8.28 4.24 -1.31
N LEU A 121 7.12 4.89 -1.53
CA LEU A 121 5.88 4.25 -1.99
C LEU A 121 5.32 3.16 -1.04
N ILE A 122 5.82 3.06 0.18
CA ILE A 122 5.38 2.06 1.18
C ILE A 122 4.59 2.77 2.28
N ALA A 123 3.35 2.34 2.51
CA ALA A 123 2.48 2.88 3.57
C ALA A 123 1.59 1.81 4.22
N ALA A 124 1.39 0.68 3.54
CA ALA A 124 0.41 -0.33 3.95
C ALA A 124 0.63 -0.83 5.39
N PRO A 125 1.86 -1.14 5.84
CA PRO A 125 2.08 -1.58 7.22
C PRO A 125 1.68 -0.53 8.28
N LEU A 126 1.68 0.77 7.96
CA LEU A 126 1.31 1.81 8.92
C LEU A 126 -0.19 2.14 8.86
N VAL A 127 -0.78 2.10 7.66
CA VAL A 127 -2.15 2.55 7.41
C VAL A 127 -3.18 1.42 7.61
N VAL A 128 -2.85 0.18 7.25
CA VAL A 128 -3.77 -0.98 7.33
C VAL A 128 -4.31 -1.23 8.74
N PRO A 129 -3.52 -1.17 9.82
CA PRO A 129 -4.04 -1.40 11.18
C PRO A 129 -5.04 -0.34 11.62
N VAL A 130 -4.79 0.92 11.24
CA VAL A 130 -5.66 2.06 11.54
C VAL A 130 -6.97 1.96 10.75
N ALA A 131 -6.86 1.54 9.49
CA ALA A 131 -8.00 1.21 8.66
C ALA A 131 -8.82 0.05 9.24
N ALA A 132 -8.18 -1.06 9.60
CA ALA A 132 -8.83 -2.25 10.14
C ALA A 132 -9.47 -2.03 11.53
N SER A 133 -9.03 -1.04 12.30
CA SER A 133 -9.62 -0.70 13.60
C SER A 133 -10.83 0.24 13.49
N ARG A 134 -10.99 0.96 12.36
CA ARG A 134 -12.04 2.00 12.19
C ARG A 134 -13.16 1.62 11.23
N MET A 135 -13.07 0.49 10.53
CA MET A 135 -14.11 0.04 9.62
C MET A 135 -14.21 -1.50 9.56
N PRO A 136 -15.37 -2.03 9.13
CA PRO A 136 -15.55 -3.46 8.89
C PRO A 136 -14.54 -3.99 7.87
N LYS A 137 -14.12 -5.25 8.02
CA LYS A 137 -13.06 -5.89 7.23
C LYS A 137 -13.35 -5.86 5.72
N GLU A 138 -14.62 -5.90 5.36
CA GLU A 138 -15.13 -5.91 3.99
C GLU A 138 -14.86 -4.56 3.29
N GLN A 139 -14.84 -3.46 4.06
CA GLN A 139 -14.62 -2.11 3.55
C GLN A 139 -13.14 -1.72 3.48
N VAL A 140 -12.27 -2.43 4.21
CA VAL A 140 -10.85 -2.08 4.37
C VAL A 140 -10.15 -2.02 3.01
N ARG A 141 -10.31 -3.06 2.21
CA ARG A 141 -9.61 -3.18 0.92
C ARG A 141 -9.99 -2.05 -0.03
N ASP A 142 -11.28 -1.85 -0.27
CA ASP A 142 -11.76 -0.88 -1.27
C ASP A 142 -11.41 0.54 -0.83
N THR A 143 -11.53 0.84 0.46
CA THR A 143 -11.15 2.14 1.02
C THR A 143 -9.65 2.39 0.91
N LEU A 144 -8.82 1.38 1.21
CA LEU A 144 -7.37 1.50 1.06
C LEU A 144 -6.93 1.62 -0.39
N PHE A 145 -7.59 0.95 -1.35
CA PHE A 145 -7.31 1.15 -2.77
C PHE A 145 -7.59 2.59 -3.21
N VAL A 146 -8.71 3.17 -2.79
CA VAL A 146 -9.03 4.58 -3.11
C VAL A 146 -8.02 5.53 -2.47
N LEU A 147 -7.71 5.33 -1.19
CA LEU A 147 -6.70 6.12 -0.49
C LEU A 147 -5.35 6.01 -1.20
N TRP A 148 -4.93 4.80 -1.55
CA TRP A 148 -3.67 4.54 -2.22
C TRP A 148 -3.61 5.15 -3.61
N PHE A 149 -4.68 5.03 -4.40
CA PHE A 149 -4.81 5.65 -5.72
C PHE A 149 -4.58 7.17 -5.64
N LEU A 150 -5.28 7.85 -4.72
CA LEU A 150 -5.13 9.29 -4.52
C LEU A 150 -3.71 9.67 -4.11
N LEU A 151 -3.14 8.93 -3.15
CA LEU A 151 -1.78 9.19 -2.68
C LEU A 151 -0.75 8.94 -3.79
N VAL A 152 -0.84 7.85 -4.56
CA VAL A 152 0.10 7.53 -5.64
C VAL A 152 -0.01 8.53 -6.78
N ALA A 153 -1.23 8.97 -7.13
CA ALA A 153 -1.45 9.98 -8.16
C ALA A 153 -0.68 11.28 -7.86
N VAL A 154 -0.71 11.75 -6.60
CA VAL A 154 0.07 12.93 -6.18
C VAL A 154 1.57 12.75 -6.40
N LYS A 155 2.12 11.55 -6.11
CA LYS A 155 3.55 11.27 -6.31
C LYS A 155 3.90 11.18 -7.80
N LEU A 156 3.02 10.60 -8.62
CA LEU A 156 3.21 10.54 -10.07
C LEU A 156 3.21 11.94 -10.69
N ILE A 157 2.31 12.82 -10.25
CA ILE A 157 2.30 14.24 -10.65
C ILE A 157 3.62 14.92 -10.29
N ALA A 158 4.13 14.69 -9.07
CA ALA A 158 5.40 15.25 -8.66
C ALA A 158 6.59 14.73 -9.48
N PHE A 159 6.58 13.46 -9.89
CA PHE A 159 7.59 12.91 -10.80
C PHE A 159 7.53 13.55 -12.18
N VAL A 160 6.33 13.78 -12.73
CA VAL A 160 6.14 14.48 -14.00
C VAL A 160 6.68 15.92 -13.91
N ILE A 161 6.31 16.66 -12.85
CA ILE A 161 6.80 18.03 -12.62
C ILE A 161 8.33 18.06 -12.42
N GLY A 162 8.87 17.06 -11.72
CA GLY A 162 10.30 16.89 -11.51
C GLY A 162 11.09 16.39 -12.73
N GLY A 163 10.45 16.24 -13.90
CA GLY A 163 11.11 15.82 -15.13
C GLY A 163 11.57 14.35 -15.14
N VAL A 164 11.01 13.50 -14.28
CA VAL A 164 11.34 12.07 -14.23
C VAL A 164 10.71 11.37 -15.44
N ASP A 165 11.52 10.62 -16.19
CA ASP A 165 11.02 9.82 -17.32
C ASP A 165 10.08 8.71 -16.81
N LEU A 166 8.86 8.67 -17.34
CA LEU A 166 7.87 7.66 -17.02
C LEU A 166 8.09 6.35 -17.77
N GLN A 167 9.02 6.26 -18.72
CA GLN A 167 9.35 5.00 -19.40
C GLN A 167 8.13 4.31 -20.03
N TRP A 168 7.35 5.05 -20.82
CA TRP A 168 6.09 4.59 -21.43
C TRP A 168 6.19 3.27 -22.21
N GLN A 169 7.33 3.00 -22.84
CA GLN A 169 7.56 1.76 -23.60
C GLN A 169 7.58 0.51 -22.71
N HIS A 170 8.20 0.61 -21.54
CA HIS A 170 8.33 -0.51 -20.60
C HIS A 170 6.98 -0.90 -19.99
N HIS A 171 6.05 0.05 -19.90
CA HIS A 171 4.68 -0.20 -19.43
C HIS A 171 3.96 -1.22 -20.31
N LEU A 172 4.06 -1.11 -21.63
CA LEU A 172 3.37 -2.00 -22.57
C LEU A 172 3.85 -3.45 -22.44
N TRP A 173 5.16 -3.64 -22.25
CA TRP A 173 5.76 -4.97 -22.13
C TRP A 173 5.47 -5.63 -20.77
N LEU A 174 5.41 -4.84 -19.70
CA LEU A 174 5.17 -5.34 -18.35
C LEU A 174 3.69 -5.48 -18.00
N LEU A 175 2.80 -4.84 -18.77
CA LEU A 175 1.34 -4.94 -18.64
C LEU A 175 0.81 -6.38 -18.59
N PRO A 176 1.19 -7.32 -19.49
CA PRO A 176 0.72 -8.70 -19.42
C PRO A 176 1.17 -9.41 -18.13
N CYS A 177 2.41 -9.21 -17.69
CA CYS A 177 2.92 -9.78 -16.44
C CYS A 177 2.18 -9.20 -15.23
N ALA A 178 1.99 -7.88 -15.21
CA ALA A 178 1.28 -7.19 -14.13
C ALA A 178 -0.21 -7.59 -14.09
N ALA A 179 -0.84 -7.81 -15.26
CA ALA A 179 -2.21 -8.32 -15.36
C ALA A 179 -2.34 -9.75 -14.82
N ALA A 180 -1.40 -10.63 -15.15
CA ALA A 180 -1.35 -11.98 -14.58
C ALA A 180 -1.22 -11.94 -13.04
N GLY A 181 -0.32 -11.10 -12.52
CA GLY A 181 -0.16 -10.89 -11.08
C GLY A 181 -1.43 -10.34 -10.42
N HIS A 182 -2.11 -9.39 -11.06
CA HIS A 182 -3.36 -8.83 -10.57
C HIS A 182 -4.48 -9.88 -10.50
N LEU A 183 -4.64 -10.71 -11.54
CA LEU A 183 -5.62 -11.80 -11.57
C LEU A 183 -5.34 -12.85 -10.48
N LEU A 184 -4.08 -13.22 -10.30
CA LEU A 184 -3.63 -14.08 -9.20
C LEU A 184 -3.95 -13.45 -7.85
N GLY A 185 -3.68 -12.16 -7.68
CA GLY A 185 -3.99 -11.43 -6.45
C GLY A 185 -5.49 -11.41 -6.11
N LEU A 186 -6.36 -11.23 -7.10
CA LEU A 186 -7.82 -11.28 -6.90
C LEU A 186 -8.30 -12.67 -6.47
N ARG A 187 -7.79 -13.72 -7.12
CA ARG A 187 -8.09 -15.12 -6.71
C ARG A 187 -7.56 -15.42 -5.33
N PHE A 188 -6.32 -15.01 -5.07
CA PHE A 188 -5.65 -15.21 -3.80
C PHE A 188 -6.43 -14.55 -2.66
N HIS A 189 -6.84 -13.30 -2.84
CA HIS A 189 -7.64 -12.56 -1.86
C HIS A 189 -9.00 -13.21 -1.59
N ALA A 190 -9.71 -13.66 -2.63
CA ALA A 190 -10.98 -14.38 -2.47
C ALA A 190 -10.81 -15.70 -1.71
N TYR A 191 -9.68 -16.38 -1.91
CA TYR A 191 -9.32 -17.58 -1.15
C TYR A 191 -9.02 -17.25 0.32
N THR A 192 -8.25 -16.18 0.59
CA THR A 192 -7.89 -15.78 1.97
C THR A 192 -9.11 -15.38 2.81
N LEU A 193 -10.15 -14.82 2.17
CA LEU A 193 -11.42 -14.48 2.84
C LEU A 193 -12.23 -15.73 3.25
N ARG A 194 -12.03 -16.88 2.61
CA ARG A 194 -12.80 -18.12 2.85
C ARG A 194 -12.05 -19.15 3.69
N ALA A 195 -10.72 -19.13 3.69
CA ALA A 195 -9.90 -20.09 4.40
C ALA A 195 -9.58 -19.62 5.83
N GLU A 196 -9.74 -20.47 6.84
CA GLU A 196 -9.20 -20.23 8.19
C GLU A 196 -7.66 -20.19 8.12
N THR A 197 -7.12 -19.00 8.35
CA THR A 197 -5.91 -18.54 7.64
C THR A 197 -4.64 -18.52 8.51
N LYS A 198 -4.61 -19.22 9.64
CA LYS A 198 -3.47 -19.17 10.58
C LYS A 198 -2.16 -19.66 9.96
N VAL A 199 -2.20 -20.83 9.31
CA VAL A 199 -1.00 -21.41 8.65
C VAL A 199 -0.51 -20.50 7.52
N PHE A 200 -1.43 -19.92 6.75
CA PHE A 200 -1.08 -19.00 5.68
C PHE A 200 -0.36 -17.74 6.21
N PHE A 201 -0.94 -17.07 7.22
CA PHE A 201 -0.32 -15.90 7.82
C PHE A 201 1.02 -16.24 8.47
N ARG A 202 1.16 -17.43 9.07
CA ARG A 202 2.42 -17.89 9.65
C ARG A 202 3.50 -18.09 8.60
N VAL A 203 3.21 -18.73 7.46
CA VAL A 203 4.16 -18.90 6.34
C VAL A 203 4.55 -17.54 5.76
N LEU A 204 3.58 -16.65 5.53
CA LEU A 204 3.82 -15.31 5.04
C LEU A 204 4.68 -14.50 6.02
N GLY A 205 4.40 -14.62 7.32
CA GLY A 205 5.19 -14.03 8.40
C GLY A 205 6.63 -14.54 8.40
N VAL A 206 6.87 -15.85 8.30
CA VAL A 206 8.23 -16.40 8.23
C VAL A 206 8.99 -15.86 7.02
N GLY A 207 8.35 -15.81 5.84
CA GLY A 207 8.97 -15.25 4.64
C GLY A 207 9.33 -13.77 4.78
N LEU A 208 8.41 -12.95 5.30
CA LEU A 208 8.65 -11.53 5.56
C LEU A 208 9.78 -11.32 6.56
N LEU A 209 9.81 -12.11 7.65
CA LEU A 209 10.82 -12.00 8.69
C LEU A 209 12.22 -12.35 8.15
N ALA A 210 12.33 -13.39 7.32
CA ALA A 210 13.58 -13.78 6.71
C ALA A 210 14.15 -12.68 5.80
N VAL A 211 13.31 -12.09 4.95
CA VAL A 211 13.73 -11.01 4.03
C VAL A 211 14.09 -9.74 4.81
N SER A 212 13.32 -9.39 5.85
CA SER A 212 13.61 -8.20 6.65
C SER A 212 14.87 -8.34 7.51
N LEU A 213 15.12 -9.51 8.10
CA LEU A 213 16.37 -9.82 8.80
C LEU A 213 17.56 -9.75 7.86
N ALA A 214 17.47 -10.35 6.66
CA ALA A 214 18.53 -10.26 5.67
C ALA A 214 18.82 -8.80 5.26
N GLY A 215 17.76 -7.98 5.08
CA GLY A 215 17.88 -6.55 4.81
C GLY A 215 18.58 -5.78 5.93
N LEU A 216 18.19 -6.02 7.19
CA LEU A 216 18.79 -5.39 8.37
C LEU A 216 20.26 -5.80 8.56
N LEU A 217 20.58 -7.09 8.38
CA LEU A 217 21.95 -7.58 8.46
C LEU A 217 22.83 -6.93 7.39
N ARG A 218 22.32 -6.78 6.16
CA ARG A 218 23.05 -6.09 5.10
C ARG A 218 23.31 -4.62 5.44
N LEU A 219 22.32 -3.92 6.02
CA LEU A 219 22.47 -2.53 6.46
C LEU A 219 23.44 -2.39 7.64
N ALA A 220 23.51 -3.37 8.54
CA ALA A 220 24.40 -3.35 9.69
C ALA A 220 25.87 -3.63 9.33
N VAL A 221 26.11 -4.27 8.19
CA VAL A 221 27.45 -4.64 7.68
C VAL A 221 27.94 -3.67 6.59
N ALA A 222 27.08 -2.78 6.10
CA ALA A 222 27.39 -1.75 5.11
C ALA A 222 27.90 -0.47 5.77
#